data_AF-A0A4U1AP99-F1
#
_entry.id   AF-A0A4U1AP99-F1
#
_cell.length_a   1.000
_cell.length_b   1.000
_cell.length_c   1.000
_cell.angle_alpha   90.00
_cell.angle_beta   90.00
_cell.angle_gamma   90.00
#
_symmetry.space_group_name_H-M   'P 1'
#
loop_
_entity.id
_entity.type
_entity.pdbx_description
1 polymer ?
#
loop_
_entity_poly.entity_id
_entity_poly.type
_entity_poly.pdbx_seq_one_letter_code
_entity_poly.pdbx_strand_id
1 'polypeptide(L)'
;MFLLYGVVCLCLAALLFVGTLLGARNPVRPYWAGESIVANILTPAILGFVVLGIGFCAKAFMGDVLPGFLEWGAAAISAAVTVGIIMMLGVGKKLAAFSAEEMQRGEVIHFDFQANRPPETPINDKPGFRKAA
;
A
#
# COMPACT_ATOMS: atom_id res chain seq x y z
N MET A 1 30.15 -5.85 -4.61
CA MET A 1 29.00 -6.11 -5.50
C MET A 1 27.67 -6.30 -4.76
N PHE A 2 27.67 -6.71 -3.49
CA PHE A 2 26.43 -6.90 -2.72
C PHE A 2 25.65 -5.60 -2.46
N LEU A 3 26.32 -4.45 -2.32
CA LEU A 3 25.64 -3.18 -2.09
C LEU A 3 24.79 -2.80 -3.30
N LEU A 4 25.36 -2.91 -4.50
CA LEU A 4 24.65 -2.60 -5.74
C LEU A 4 23.43 -3.50 -5.92
N TYR A 5 23.58 -4.82 -5.70
CA TYR A 5 22.45 -5.75 -5.80
C TYR A 5 21.36 -5.46 -4.77
N GLY A 6 21.73 -5.10 -3.54
CA GLY A 6 20.80 -4.70 -2.51
C GLY A 6 20.00 -3.46 -2.91
N VAL A 7 20.69 -2.40 -3.35
CA VAL A 7 20.06 -1.14 -3.76
C VAL A 7 19.17 -1.33 -4.99
N VAL A 8 19.59 -2.11 -5.99
CA VAL A 8 18.76 -2.40 -7.18
C VAL A 8 17.50 -3.18 -6.79
N CYS A 9 17.60 -4.18 -5.89
CA CYS A 9 16.42 -4.90 -5.40
C CYS A 9 15.43 -3.96 -4.69
N LEU A 10 15.94 -3.05 -3.84
CA LEU A 10 15.09 -2.07 -3.15
C LEU A 10 14.44 -1.08 -4.13
N CYS A 11 15.19 -0.63 -5.15
CA CYS A 11 14.66 0.24 -6.20
C CYS A 11 13.53 -0.44 -6.98
N LEU A 12 13.71 -1.70 -7.38
CA LEU A 12 12.68 -2.48 -8.07
C LEU A 12 11.45 -2.69 -7.19
N ALA A 13 11.65 -2.99 -5.89
CA ALA A 13 10.54 -3.10 -4.94
C ALA A 13 9.74 -1.79 -4.85
N ALA A 14 10.43 -0.65 -4.78
CA ALA A 14 9.79 0.67 -4.73
C ALA A 14 9.00 0.97 -6.01
N LEU A 15 9.54 0.68 -7.19
CA LEU A 15 8.84 0.88 -8.46
C LEU A 15 7.61 -0.02 -8.58
N LEU A 16 7.73 -1.30 -8.21
CA LEU A 16 6.60 -2.23 -8.21
C LEU A 16 5.51 -1.77 -7.24
N PHE A 17 5.89 -1.35 -6.03
CA PHE A 17 4.96 -0.83 -5.04
C PHE A 17 4.22 0.42 -5.55
N VAL A 18 4.94 1.41 -6.06
CA VAL A 18 4.35 2.61 -6.65
C VAL A 18 3.43 2.27 -7.83
N GLY A 19 3.86 1.35 -8.69
CA GLY A 19 3.06 0.81 -9.78
C GLY A 19 1.75 0.21 -9.27
N THR A 20 1.81 -0.67 -8.26
CA THR A 20 0.60 -1.28 -7.69
C THR A 20 -0.35 -0.27 -7.08
N LEU A 21 0.15 0.77 -6.40
CA LEU A 21 -0.69 1.86 -5.87
C LEU A 21 -1.41 2.63 -6.98
N LEU A 22 -0.70 2.96 -8.05
CA LEU A 22 -1.28 3.62 -9.23
C LEU A 22 -2.30 2.73 -9.93
N GLY A 23 -1.99 1.44 -10.10
CA GLY A 23 -2.87 0.47 -10.76
C GLY A 23 -4.15 0.19 -9.98
N ALA A 24 -4.05 0.04 -8.65
CA ALA A 24 -5.19 -0.25 -7.78
C ALA A 24 -6.18 0.92 -7.70
N ARG A 25 -5.68 2.16 -7.76
CA ARG A 25 -6.51 3.37 -7.71
C ARG A 25 -6.97 3.89 -9.08
N ASN A 26 -6.57 3.25 -10.17
CA ASN A 26 -7.02 3.65 -11.51
C ASN A 26 -8.48 3.19 -11.72
N PRO A 27 -9.43 4.09 -12.06
CA PRO A 27 -10.83 3.72 -12.33
C PRO A 27 -10.97 2.72 -13.50
N VAL A 28 -10.04 2.75 -14.45
CA VAL A 28 -9.89 1.71 -15.47
C VAL A 28 -8.78 0.77 -15.01
N ARG A 29 -9.11 -0.16 -14.11
CA ARG A 29 -8.14 -1.12 -13.55
C ARG A 29 -7.48 -1.90 -14.69
N PRO A 30 -6.15 -1.77 -14.89
CA PRO A 30 -5.46 -2.54 -15.91
C PRO A 30 -5.43 -4.02 -15.52
N TYR A 31 -5.38 -4.91 -16.51
CA TYR A 31 -5.45 -6.38 -16.29
C TYR A 31 -4.41 -6.89 -15.27
N TRP A 32 -3.22 -6.29 -15.22
CA TRP A 32 -2.15 -6.66 -14.30
C TRP A 32 -2.36 -6.18 -12.85
N ALA A 33 -3.29 -5.24 -12.61
CA ALA A 33 -3.65 -4.74 -11.29
C ALA A 33 -4.95 -5.37 -10.76
N GLY A 34 -5.34 -6.53 -11.29
CA GLY A 34 -6.42 -7.33 -10.70
C GLY A 34 -6.09 -7.73 -9.26
N GLU A 35 -7.10 -7.75 -8.39
CA GLU A 35 -6.93 -7.99 -6.95
C GLU A 35 -6.18 -9.28 -6.64
N SER A 36 -6.42 -10.35 -7.41
CA SER A 36 -5.75 -11.64 -7.27
C SER A 36 -4.26 -11.60 -7.64
N ILE A 37 -3.88 -10.86 -8.69
CA ILE A 37 -2.48 -10.71 -9.11
C ILE A 37 -1.74 -9.83 -8.11
N VAL A 38 -2.39 -8.75 -7.64
CA VAL A 38 -1.80 -7.86 -6.63
C VAL A 38 -1.53 -8.64 -5.35
N ALA A 39 -2.54 -9.31 -4.80
CA ALA A 39 -2.42 -10.00 -3.52
C ALA A 39 -1.49 -11.23 -3.57
N ASN A 40 -1.57 -12.05 -4.61
CA ASN A 40 -0.87 -13.35 -4.64
C ASN A 40 0.49 -13.31 -5.35
N ILE A 41 0.77 -12.30 -6.19
CA ILE A 41 2.00 -12.25 -6.99
C ILE A 41 2.79 -11.00 -6.66
N LEU A 42 2.21 -9.80 -6.83
CA LEU A 42 2.95 -8.55 -6.65
C LEU A 42 3.32 -8.29 -5.19
N THR A 43 2.41 -8.47 -4.24
CA THR A 43 2.69 -8.28 -2.80
C THR A 43 3.82 -9.18 -2.30
N PRO A 44 3.80 -10.51 -2.50
CA PRO A 44 4.91 -11.36 -2.07
C PRO A 44 6.20 -11.08 -2.86
N ALA A 45 6.10 -10.71 -4.14
CA ALA A 45 7.28 -10.31 -4.91
C ALA A 45 7.93 -9.04 -4.34
N ILE A 46 7.15 -8.00 -4.05
CA ILE A 46 7.63 -6.76 -3.41
C ILE A 46 8.30 -7.10 -2.08
N LEU A 47 7.64 -7.90 -1.23
CA LEU A 47 8.20 -8.30 0.05
C LEU A 47 9.50 -9.10 -0.12
N GLY A 48 9.54 -10.02 -1.07
CA GLY A 48 10.74 -10.80 -1.41
C GLY A 48 11.90 -9.90 -1.85
N PHE A 49 11.66 -8.93 -2.72
CA PHE A 49 12.68 -7.97 -3.15
C PHE A 49 13.15 -7.08 -2.00
N VAL A 50 12.26 -6.69 -1.08
CA VAL A 50 12.65 -5.93 0.13
C VAL A 50 13.55 -6.76 1.03
N VAL A 51 13.15 -8.00 1.35
CA VAL A 51 13.93 -8.89 2.22
C VAL A 51 15.29 -9.20 1.62
N LEU A 52 15.35 -9.53 0.32
CA LEU A 52 16.61 -9.77 -0.39
C LEU A 52 17.46 -8.49 -0.45
N GLY A 53 16.84 -7.34 -0.72
CA GLY A 53 17.52 -6.05 -0.78
C GLY A 53 18.17 -5.68 0.55
N ILE A 54 17.42 -5.79 1.65
CA ILE A 54 17.93 -5.57 3.02
C ILE A 54 19.03 -6.58 3.33
N GLY A 55 18.85 -7.86 2.99
CA GLY A 55 19.84 -8.92 3.23
C GLY A 55 21.18 -8.64 2.52
N PHE A 56 21.13 -8.22 1.26
CA PHE A 56 22.33 -7.86 0.51
C PHE A 56 22.99 -6.57 1.02
N CYS A 57 22.21 -5.56 1.40
CA CYS A 57 22.74 -4.35 2.04
C CYS A 57 23.41 -4.69 3.38
N ALA A 58 22.75 -5.46 4.25
CA ALA A 58 23.30 -5.88 5.53
C ALA A 58 24.62 -6.66 5.34
N LYS A 59 24.66 -7.58 4.37
CA LYS A 59 25.88 -8.30 4.02
C LYS A 59 26.99 -7.39 3.48
N ALA A 60 26.64 -6.33 2.74
CA ALA A 60 27.61 -5.36 2.25
C ALA A 60 28.21 -4.49 3.36
N PHE A 61 27.44 -4.21 4.43
CA PHE A 61 27.90 -3.41 5.57
C PHE A 61 28.59 -4.23 6.66
N MET A 62 28.21 -5.51 6.83
CA MET A 62 28.84 -6.41 7.79
C MET A 62 30.05 -7.17 7.22
N GLY A 63 30.29 -7.07 5.91
CA GLY A 63 31.42 -7.72 5.28
C GLY A 63 32.75 -7.04 5.62
N ASP A 64 33.82 -7.83 5.75
CA ASP A 64 35.18 -7.33 6.02
C ASP A 64 35.73 -6.45 4.88
N VAL A 65 35.15 -6.56 3.69
CA VAL A 65 35.54 -5.79 2.50
C VAL A 65 34.50 -4.69 2.26
N LEU A 66 34.90 -3.45 2.55
CA LEU A 66 34.11 -2.27 2.25
C LEU A 66 33.81 -2.16 0.74
N PRO A 67 32.60 -1.74 0.34
CA PRO A 67 32.27 -1.52 -1.06
C PRO A 67 33.16 -0.43 -1.66
N GLY A 68 33.66 -0.68 -2.87
CA GLY A 68 34.51 0.27 -3.59
C GLY A 68 33.76 1.52 -4.06
N PHE A 69 34.50 2.59 -4.37
CA PHE A 69 33.92 3.88 -4.81
C PHE A 69 32.98 3.75 -6.02
N LEU A 70 33.31 2.90 -6.99
CA LEU A 70 32.47 2.65 -8.17
C LEU A 70 31.14 1.99 -7.80
N GLU A 71 31.12 1.12 -6.79
CA GLU A 71 29.91 0.44 -6.34
C GLU A 71 28.96 1.42 -5.63
N TRP A 72 29.53 2.31 -4.81
CA TRP A 72 28.79 3.42 -4.20
C TRP A 72 28.22 4.37 -5.25
N GLY A 73 29.02 4.74 -6.25
CA GLY A 73 28.57 5.59 -7.36
C GLY A 73 27.41 4.96 -8.13
N ALA A 74 27.53 3.69 -8.52
CA ALA A 74 26.47 2.97 -9.22
C ALA A 74 25.19 2.83 -8.35
N ALA A 75 25.34 2.53 -7.07
CA ALA A 75 24.22 2.46 -6.13
C ALA A 75 23.49 3.82 -6.01
N ALA A 76 24.23 4.91 -5.84
CA ALA A 76 23.67 6.25 -5.77
C ALA A 76 22.93 6.65 -7.05
N ILE A 77 23.51 6.36 -8.22
CA ILE A 77 22.87 6.62 -9.51
C ILE A 77 21.57 5.82 -9.65
N SER A 78 21.56 4.54 -9.29
CA SER A 78 20.36 3.70 -9.38
C SER A 78 19.21 4.21 -8.49
N ALA A 79 19.53 4.66 -7.28
CA ALA A 79 18.56 5.31 -6.39
C ALA A 79 18.04 6.63 -6.98
N ALA A 80 18.93 7.49 -7.48
CA ALA A 80 18.56 8.77 -8.07
C ALA A 80 17.65 8.60 -9.30
N VAL A 81 17.96 7.65 -10.19
CA VAL A 81 17.12 7.32 -11.35
C VAL A 81 15.74 6.84 -10.90
N THR A 82 15.69 5.99 -9.89
CA THR A 82 14.43 5.45 -9.37
C THR A 82 13.55 6.55 -8.78
N VAL A 83 14.13 7.45 -7.97
CA VAL A 83 13.42 8.62 -7.44
C VAL A 83 12.93 9.51 -8.59
N GLY A 84 13.76 9.76 -9.60
CA GLY A 84 13.40 10.52 -10.79
C GLY A 84 12.18 9.93 -11.53
N ILE A 85 12.16 8.61 -11.72
CA ILE A 85 11.02 7.90 -12.32
C ILE A 85 9.76 8.08 -11.46
N ILE A 86 9.86 7.88 -10.15
CA ILE A 86 8.71 8.03 -9.22
C ILE A 86 8.17 9.46 -9.26
N MET A 87 9.04 10.46 -9.31
CA MET A 87 8.64 11.87 -9.44
C MET A 87 7.96 12.15 -10.78
N MET A 88 8.49 11.62 -11.89
CA MET A 88 7.90 11.76 -13.23
C MET A 88 6.52 11.11 -13.33
N LEU A 89 6.30 9.99 -12.63
CA LEU A 89 4.99 9.32 -12.58
C LEU A 89 3.91 10.20 -11.92
N GLY A 90 4.30 11.26 -11.20
CA GLY A 90 3.38 12.24 -10.64
C GLY A 90 2.42 11.62 -9.62
N VAL A 91 2.89 10.63 -8.88
CA VAL A 91 2.08 9.75 -8.01
C VAL A 91 1.16 10.58 -7.11
N GLY A 92 1.68 11.61 -6.42
CA GLY A 92 0.86 12.45 -5.54
C GLY A 92 -0.27 13.19 -6.27
N LYS A 93 -0.01 13.72 -7.47
CA LYS A 93 -1.03 14.41 -8.26
C LYS A 93 -2.09 13.44 -8.79
N LYS A 94 -1.67 12.26 -9.24
CA LYS A 94 -2.57 11.21 -9.73
C LYS A 94 -3.40 10.60 -8.62
N LEU A 95 -2.80 10.30 -7.47
CA LEU A 95 -3.52 9.81 -6.29
C LEU A 95 -4.53 10.83 -5.77
N ALA A 96 -4.19 12.13 -5.78
CA ALA A 96 -5.11 13.20 -5.39
C ALA A 96 -6.28 13.34 -6.37
N ALA A 97 -6.01 13.26 -7.68
CA ALA A 97 -7.05 13.27 -8.70
C ALA A 97 -8.00 12.06 -8.55
N PHE A 98 -7.47 10.86 -8.34
CA PHE A 98 -8.30 9.66 -8.14
C PHE A 98 -9.11 9.73 -6.84
N SER A 99 -8.56 10.25 -5.74
CA SER A 99 -9.35 10.45 -4.52
C SER A 99 -10.45 11.50 -4.66
N ALA A 100 -10.23 12.54 -5.49
CA ALA A 100 -11.23 13.55 -5.77
C ALA A 100 -12.36 12.99 -6.66
N GLU A 101 -12.00 12.18 -7.66
CA GLU A 101 -12.96 11.43 -8.49
C GLU A 101 -13.76 10.41 -7.66
N GLU A 102 -13.11 9.71 -6.73
CA GLU A 102 -13.75 8.75 -5.81
C GLU A 102 -14.73 9.45 -4.85
N MET A 103 -14.38 10.64 -4.34
CA MET A 103 -15.32 11.50 -3.59
C MET A 103 -16.49 11.98 -4.46
N GLN A 104 -16.26 12.35 -5.72
CA GLN A 104 -17.33 12.78 -6.64
C GLN A 104 -18.24 11.63 -7.09
N ARG A 105 -17.74 10.39 -7.12
CA ARG A 105 -18.51 9.21 -7.52
C ARG A 105 -19.51 8.75 -6.46
N GLY A 106 -19.52 9.36 -5.27
CA GLY A 106 -20.56 9.15 -4.27
C GLY A 106 -20.49 7.81 -3.54
N GLU A 107 -19.38 7.08 -3.62
CA GLU A 107 -19.13 5.91 -2.76
C GLU A 107 -18.50 6.38 -1.43
N VAL A 108 -19.12 7.40 -0.82
CA VAL A 108 -19.08 7.52 0.63
C VAL A 108 -19.82 6.30 1.10
N ILE A 109 -19.10 5.28 1.57
CA ILE A 109 -19.69 4.24 2.40
C ILE A 109 -20.22 4.99 3.63
N HIS A 110 -21.44 5.50 3.54
CA HIS A 110 -22.23 5.89 4.67
C HIS A 110 -22.45 4.58 5.41
N PHE A 111 -21.57 4.28 6.36
CA PHE A 111 -21.89 3.36 7.42
C PHE A 111 -23.04 4.00 8.18
N ASP A 112 -24.25 3.72 7.73
CA ASP A 112 -25.46 4.12 8.40
C ASP A 112 -25.57 3.24 9.64
N PHE A 113 -24.84 3.61 10.69
CA PHE A 113 -24.89 2.94 12.00
C PHE A 113 -26.30 2.98 12.61
N GLN A 114 -27.22 3.78 12.05
CA GLN A 114 -28.63 3.77 12.40
C GLN A 114 -29.42 2.60 11.80
N ALA A 115 -29.04 2.06 10.65
CA ALA A 115 -29.77 0.96 10.00
C ALA A 115 -29.60 -0.39 10.71
N ASN A 116 -28.57 -0.53 11.56
CA ASN A 116 -28.26 -1.73 12.33
C ASN A 116 -28.59 -1.61 13.82
N ARG A 117 -29.39 -0.62 14.25
CA ARG A 117 -29.96 -0.65 15.60
C ARG A 117 -31.00 -1.77 15.65
N PRO A 118 -30.86 -2.76 16.54
CA PRO A 118 -31.94 -3.70 16.81
C PRO A 118 -33.18 -2.88 17.24
N PRO A 119 -34.40 -3.26 16.81
CA PRO A 119 -35.60 -2.54 17.19
C PRO A 119 -35.66 -2.46 18.72
N GLU A 120 -35.73 -1.24 19.26
CA GLU A 120 -36.02 -1.02 20.67
C GLU A 120 -37.36 -1.71 20.95
N THR A 121 -37.29 -2.84 21.66
CA THR A 121 -38.48 -3.50 22.17
C THR A 121 -39.25 -2.51 23.02
N PRO A 122 -40.52 -2.19 22.72
CA PRO A 122 -41.30 -1.30 23.55
C PRO A 122 -41.39 -1.92 24.94
N ILE A 123 -40.77 -1.27 25.93
CA ILE A 123 -40.96 -1.60 27.34
C ILE A 123 -42.43 -1.33 27.63
N ASN A 124 -43.20 -2.41 27.72
CA ASN A 124 -44.61 -2.37 28.07
C ASN A 124 -44.70 -2.15 29.58
N ASP A 125 -44.47 -0.91 30.03
CA ASP A 125 -44.73 -0.47 31.39
C ASP A 125 -46.25 -0.44 31.60
N LYS A 126 -46.85 -1.62 31.81
CA LYS A 126 -48.18 -1.70 32.42
C LYS A 126 -48.00 -1.46 33.92
N PRO A 127 -48.60 -0.41 34.50
CA PRO A 127 -48.71 -0.31 35.95
C PRO A 127 -49.63 -1.45 36.42
N GLY A 128 -49.04 -2.48 37.01
CA GLY A 128 -49.75 -3.57 37.65
C GLY A 128 -50.53 -3.03 38.86
N PHE A 129 -51.79 -2.64 38.63
CA PHE A 129 -52.79 -2.46 39.67
C PHE A 129 -52.95 -3.79 40.42
N ARG A 130 -52.29 -3.93 41.57
CA ARG A 130 -52.67 -4.91 42.59
C ARG A 130 -54.04 -4.51 43.13
N LYS A 131 -55.09 -5.21 42.71
CA LYS A 131 -56.38 -5.21 43.39
C LYS A 131 -56.27 -5.97 44.70
N ALA A 132 -56.93 -5.41 45.70
CA ALA A 132 -57.12 -5.94 47.04
C ALA A 132 -57.85 -7.30 47.03
N ALA A 133 -57.44 -8.17 47.95
CA ALA A 133 -58.27 -9.16 48.65
C ALA A 133 -57.58 -9.47 49.99
#